data_AF-A0A101FTE7-F1
#
_entry.id   AF-A0A101FTE7-F1
#
_cell.length_a   1.000
_cell.length_b   1.000
_cell.length_c   1.000
_cell.angle_alpha   90.00
_cell.angle_beta   90.00
_cell.angle_gamma   90.00
#
_symmetry.space_group_name_H-M   'P 1'
#
loop_
_entity.id
_entity.type
_entity.pdbx_description
1 polymer ?
#
loop_
_entity_poly.entity_id
_entity_poly.type
_entity_poly.pdbx_seq_one_letter_code
_entity_poly.pdbx_strand_id
1 'polypeptide(L)'
;MVQVEIIILGLLLLLAIYVAFSLIMKSAKFLAVNTLFGLIILYLANVIGGLSIPYSLPVLLICAILGAPGAIAVIILNLFGLAF
;
A
#
# COMPACT_ATOMS: atom_id res chain seq x y z
N MET A 1 37.80 -24.98 -11.37
CA MET A 1 36.35 -25.10 -11.57
C MET A 1 35.62 -24.44 -10.40
N VAL A 2 35.86 -24.88 -9.16
CA VAL A 2 35.22 -24.38 -7.92
C VAL A 2 35.34 -22.87 -7.66
N GLN A 3 36.48 -22.23 -7.96
CA GLN A 3 36.68 -20.79 -7.70
C GLN A 3 35.76 -19.89 -8.53
N VAL A 4 35.43 -20.29 -9.76
CA VAL A 4 34.56 -19.53 -10.67
C VAL A 4 33.12 -19.60 -10.20
N GLU A 5 32.68 -20.75 -9.70
CA GLU A 5 31.33 -20.97 -9.16
C GLU A 5 31.06 -20.10 -7.93
N ILE A 6 32.05 -19.97 -7.03
CA ILE A 6 31.93 -19.12 -5.83
C ILE A 6 31.77 -17.64 -6.21
N ILE A 7 32.53 -17.16 -7.21
CA ILE A 7 32.43 -15.78 -7.69
C ILE A 7 31.07 -15.53 -8.34
N ILE A 8 30.58 -16.49 -9.14
CA ILE A 8 29.26 -16.40 -9.77
C ILE A 8 28.15 -16.38 -8.71
N LEU A 9 28.19 -17.27 -7.71
CA LEU A 9 27.21 -17.28 -6.62
C LEU A 9 27.24 -15.98 -5.80
N GLY A 10 28.43 -15.46 -5.50
CA GLY A 10 28.58 -14.19 -4.78
C GLY A 10 27.99 -13.01 -5.54
N LEU A 11 28.21 -12.96 -6.86
CA LEU A 11 27.63 -11.94 -7.73
C LEU A 11 26.09 -12.06 -7.82
N LEU A 12 25.57 -13.29 -7.91
CA LEU A 12 24.12 -13.55 -7.94
C LEU A 12 23.44 -13.10 -6.65
N LEU A 13 24.06 -13.37 -5.49
CA LEU A 13 23.56 -12.94 -4.18
C LEU A 13 23.50 -11.41 -4.07
N LEU A 14 24.57 -10.71 -4.49
CA LEU A 14 24.60 -9.25 -4.54
C LEU A 14 23.50 -8.68 -5.44
N LEU A 15 23.30 -9.27 -6.61
CA LEU A 15 22.24 -8.88 -7.53
C LEU A 15 20.85 -9.09 -6.91
N ALA A 16 20.62 -10.23 -6.26
CA ALA A 16 19.35 -10.55 -5.61
C ALA A 16 19.02 -9.55 -4.48
N ILE A 17 20.01 -9.20 -3.65
CA ILE A 17 19.85 -8.19 -2.59
C ILE A 17 19.53 -6.82 -3.20
N TYR A 18 20.24 -6.42 -4.24
CA TYR A 18 20.01 -5.14 -4.92
C TYR A 18 18.60 -5.06 -5.52
N VAL A 19 18.15 -6.11 -6.21
CA VAL A 19 16.81 -6.18 -6.81
C VAL A 19 15.74 -6.13 -5.71
N ALA A 20 15.88 -6.91 -4.65
CA ALA A 20 14.95 -6.92 -3.52
C ALA A 20 14.83 -5.52 -2.88
N PHE A 21 15.95 -4.85 -2.62
CA PHE A 21 15.97 -3.49 -2.08
C PHE A 21 15.27 -2.50 -3.01
N SER A 22 15.53 -2.59 -4.33
CA SER A 22 14.89 -1.72 -5.31
C SER A 22 13.37 -1.89 -5.39
N LEU A 23 12.88 -3.13 -5.23
CA LEU A 23 11.46 -3.46 -5.22
C LEU A 23 10.77 -2.89 -3.97
N ILE A 24 11.40 -3.02 -2.80
CA ILE A 24 10.90 -2.48 -1.53
C ILE A 24 10.77 -0.95 -1.63
N MET A 25 11.79 -0.27 -2.14
CA MET A 25 11.77 1.18 -2.30
C MET A 25 10.70 1.66 -3.29
N LYS A 26 10.43 0.90 -4.36
CA LYS A 26 9.31 1.18 -5.28
C LYS A 26 7.96 0.95 -4.60
N SER A 27 7.82 -0.15 -3.88
CA SER A 27 6.57 -0.51 -3.20
C SER A 27 6.20 0.52 -2.12
N ALA A 28 7.17 1.01 -1.34
CA ALA A 28 6.93 2.03 -0.32
C ALA A 28 6.39 3.35 -0.92
N LYS A 29 6.97 3.81 -2.03
CA LYS A 29 6.46 5.00 -2.75
C LYS A 29 5.05 4.77 -3.28
N PHE A 30 4.79 3.59 -3.83
CA PHE A 30 3.46 3.22 -4.31
C PHE A 30 2.45 3.23 -3.16
N LEU A 31 2.77 2.61 -2.03
CA LEU A 31 1.91 2.54 -0.85
C LEU A 31 1.58 3.94 -0.30
N ALA A 32 2.56 4.84 -0.25
CA ALA A 32 2.35 6.21 0.19
C ALA A 32 1.40 6.98 -0.73
N VAL A 33 1.59 6.89 -2.05
CA VAL A 33 0.72 7.55 -3.03
C VAL A 33 -0.69 6.94 -2.99
N ASN A 34 -0.80 5.62 -2.88
CA ASN A 34 -2.09 4.93 -2.82
C ASN A 34 -2.87 5.33 -1.56
N THR A 35 -2.20 5.39 -0.40
CA THR A 35 -2.77 5.88 0.85
C THR A 35 -3.27 7.31 0.72
N LEU A 36 -2.46 8.18 0.11
CA LEU A 36 -2.82 9.59 -0.08
C LEU A 36 -4.09 9.72 -0.93
N PHE A 37 -4.14 9.04 -2.07
CA PHE A 37 -5.33 9.04 -2.94
C PHE A 37 -6.55 8.45 -2.25
N GLY A 38 -6.39 7.34 -1.53
CA GLY A 38 -7.47 6.74 -0.73
C GLY A 38 -8.01 7.70 0.33
N LEU A 39 -7.13 8.36 1.08
CA LEU A 39 -7.51 9.36 2.08
C LEU A 39 -8.19 10.58 1.47
N ILE A 40 -7.72 11.07 0.31
CA ILE A 40 -8.36 12.17 -0.41
C ILE A 40 -9.79 11.80 -0.80
N ILE A 41 -10.00 10.60 -1.32
CA ILE A 41 -11.35 10.09 -1.68
C ILE A 41 -12.22 9.99 -0.43
N LEU A 42 -11.70 9.42 0.66
CA LEU A 42 -12.44 9.26 1.91
C LEU A 42 -12.81 10.62 2.53
N TYR A 43 -11.90 11.59 2.46
CA TYR A 43 -12.14 12.96 2.88
C TYR A 43 -13.24 13.63 2.05
N LEU A 44 -13.19 13.49 0.73
CA LEU A 44 -14.27 13.98 -0.13
C LEU A 44 -15.61 13.31 0.19
N ALA A 45 -15.62 12.01 0.45
CA ALA A 45 -16.84 11.29 0.82
C ALA A 45 -17.41 11.75 2.17
N ASN A 46 -16.55 12.05 3.15
CA ASN A 46 -16.98 12.61 4.42
C ASN A 46 -17.53 14.04 4.29
N VAL A 47 -16.88 14.89 3.49
CA VAL A 47 -17.30 16.29 3.30
C VAL A 47 -18.56 16.41 2.43
N ILE A 48 -18.64 15.66 1.33
CA ILE A 48 -19.74 15.74 0.37
C ILE A 48 -20.89 14.83 0.78
N GLY A 49 -20.58 13.60 1.20
CA GLY A 49 -21.57 12.59 1.60
C GLY A 49 -22.00 12.69 3.06
N GLY A 50 -21.40 13.59 3.85
CA GLY A 50 -21.69 13.73 5.29
C GLY A 50 -21.34 12.48 6.10
N LEU A 51 -20.46 11.63 5.56
CA LEU A 51 -20.39 10.23 5.96
C LEU A 51 -19.55 9.96 7.21
N SER A 52 -19.17 10.93 8.05
CA SER A 52 -18.49 10.78 9.37
C SER A 52 -17.56 9.56 9.61
N ILE A 53 -16.87 9.04 8.58
CA ILE A 53 -16.01 7.85 8.69
C ILE A 53 -14.78 8.24 9.52
N PRO A 54 -14.48 7.52 10.61
CA PRO A 54 -13.30 7.79 11.41
C PRO A 54 -12.02 7.38 10.67
N TYR A 55 -11.00 8.26 10.71
CA TYR A 55 -9.64 7.96 10.24
C TYR A 55 -8.89 7.06 11.22
N SER A 56 -9.44 5.88 11.46
CA SER A 56 -8.88 4.88 12.36
C SER A 56 -7.74 4.10 11.70
N LEU A 57 -6.88 3.48 12.53
CA LEU A 57 -5.78 2.62 12.09
C LEU A 57 -6.20 1.58 11.02
N PRO A 58 -7.33 0.85 11.17
CA PRO A 58 -7.79 -0.09 10.16
C PRO A 58 -8.12 0.57 8.82
N VAL A 59 -8.79 1.72 8.83
CA VAL A 59 -9.16 2.45 7.61
C VAL A 59 -7.91 2.94 6.86
N LEU A 60 -6.93 3.46 7.60
CA LEU A 60 -5.64 3.85 7.01
C LEU A 60 -4.92 2.65 6.40
N LEU A 61 -4.94 1.48 7.04
CA LEU A 61 -4.32 0.26 6.51
C LEU A 61 -5.01 -0.22 5.22
N ILE A 62 -6.34 -0.22 5.20
CA ILE A 62 -7.13 -0.61 4.02
C ILE A 62 -6.84 0.35 2.86
N CYS A 63 -6.85 1.66 3.11
CA CYS A 63 -6.49 2.68 2.13
C CYS A 63 -5.00 2.59 1.73
N ALA A 64 -4.10 2.14 2.59
CA ALA A 64 -2.69 2.00 2.24
C ALA A 64 -2.42 0.83 1.30
N ILE A 65 -3.06 -0.32 1.57
CA ILE A 65 -2.87 -1.55 0.80
C ILE A 65 -3.62 -1.46 -0.54
N LEU A 66 -4.90 -1.08 -0.51
CA LEU A 66 -5.74 -1.03 -1.72
C LEU A 66 -5.74 0.33 -2.40
N GLY A 67 -5.55 1.43 -1.68
CA GLY A 67 -5.60 2.78 -2.24
C GLY A 67 -7.01 3.31 -2.44
N ALA A 68 -7.24 3.88 -3.62
CA ALA A 68 -8.55 4.32 -4.09
C ALA A 68 -9.65 3.25 -3.97
N PRO A 69 -9.48 2.00 -4.44
CA PRO A 69 -10.50 0.96 -4.25
C PRO A 69 -10.72 0.62 -2.76
N GLY A 70 -9.72 0.81 -1.90
CA GLY A 70 -9.84 0.63 -0.46
C GLY A 70 -10.77 1.67 0.16
N ALA A 71 -10.63 2.94 -0.23
CA ALA A 71 -11.52 4.00 0.20
C ALA A 71 -12.97 3.75 -0.25
N ILE A 72 -13.17 3.30 -1.49
CA ILE A 72 -14.50 2.93 -2.00
C ILE A 72 -15.12 1.80 -1.17
N ALA A 73 -14.34 0.76 -0.84
CA ALA A 73 -14.83 -0.34 0.00
C ALA A 73 -15.25 0.13 1.39
N VAL A 74 -14.47 1.02 2.02
CA VAL A 74 -14.81 1.60 3.34
C VAL A 74 -16.09 2.42 3.27
N ILE A 75 -16.25 3.25 2.23
CA ILE A 75 -17.48 4.03 2.01
C ILE A 75 -18.70 3.12 1.87
N ILE A 76 -18.58 2.04 1.08
CA ILE A 76 -19.66 1.07 0.90
C ILE A 76 -19.98 0.37 2.24
N LEU A 77 -18.98 -0.08 2.99
CA LEU A 77 -19.17 -0.75 4.27
C LEU A 77 -19.89 0.13 5.30
N ASN A 78 -19.55 1.42 5.35
CA ASN A 78 -20.23 2.39 6.20
C ASN A 78 -21.68 2.61 5.72
N LEU A 79 -21.91 2.71 4.40
CA LEU A 79 -23.27 2.82 3.83
C LEU A 79 -24.17 1.65 4.22
N PHE A 80 -23.61 0.44 4.30
CA PHE A 80 -24.33 -0.77 4.73
C PHE A 80 -24.43 -0.90 6.26
N GLY A 81 -23.82 0.00 7.03
CA GLY A 81 -23.80 -0.04 8.51
C GLY A 81 -23.04 -1.24 9.08
N LEU A 82 -22.19 -1.89 8.27
CA LEU A 82 -21.47 -3.11 8.65
C LEU A 82 -20.15 -2.79 9.36
N ALA A 83 -19.48 -1.69 8.98
CA ALA A 83 -18.22 -1.25 9.59
C ALA A 83 -17.89 0.22 9.27
N PHE A 84 -17.22 0.86 10.25
CA PHE A 84 -16.64 2.22 10.26
C PHE A 84 -17.60 3.39 10.32
#